data_AF-A0A7H8KRU8-F1
#
_entry.id   AF-A0A7H8KRU8-F1
#
_cell.length_a   1.000
_cell.length_b   1.000
_cell.length_c   1.000
_cell.angle_alpha   90.00
_cell.angle_beta   90.00
_cell.angle_gamma   90.00
#
_symmetry.space_group_name_H-M   'P 1'
#
loop_
_entity.id
_entity.type
_entity.pdbx_description
1 polymer ?
#
loop_
_entity_poly.entity_id
_entity_poly.type
_entity_poly.pdbx_seq_one_letter_code
_entity_poly.pdbx_strand_id
1 'polypeptide(L)'
;MVEVSVILPSDPLFPRRVDPHFAWEAGAVRAVGGDHALLDHDALLAGDVESAVRRIPAGPGPLWYRGWMIPTARYAELAEALAARGRPLLTGPDAYATAHELPGWYRTFESVTPASSWLPGTDWDRQALAAAAAELGGRGPAVVKDYVKSRKHEWAEACYVPDLADLDALERVVSRFAELQGEFLAGGLVLRRFEPFVRAADGRAEEARVWWLDGEPVLVGPHPDSPANRVEPDLTEVRPLVRQLGCRFVTTDLARLPGPNSADGPGRWRVVEVGDGQVSELPSGVDVEALFRTLLKA
;
A
#
# COMPACT_ATOMS: atom_id res chain seq x y z
N MET A 1 -5.48 33.22 7.18
CA MET A 1 -4.82 32.06 7.82
C MET A 1 -4.78 30.96 6.78
N VAL A 2 -3.66 30.25 6.63
CA VAL A 2 -3.64 29.04 5.79
C VAL A 2 -4.46 27.99 6.53
N GLU A 3 -5.40 27.35 5.83
CA GLU A 3 -6.26 26.33 6.42
C GLU A 3 -5.50 25.00 6.45
N VAL A 4 -5.53 24.31 7.60
CA VAL A 4 -4.93 22.98 7.71
C VAL A 4 -5.63 22.07 6.70
N SER A 5 -4.84 21.34 5.90
CA SER A 5 -5.35 20.48 4.83
C SER A 5 -4.77 19.07 4.88
N VAL A 6 -3.68 18.87 5.64
CA VAL A 6 -3.01 17.57 5.78
C VAL A 6 -2.83 17.23 7.26
N ILE A 7 -2.91 15.95 7.60
CA ILE A 7 -2.51 15.42 8.89
C ILE A 7 -1.26 14.57 8.70
N LEU A 8 -0.23 14.84 9.49
CA LEU A 8 1.03 14.08 9.52
C LEU A 8 1.25 13.44 10.90
N PRO A 9 1.95 12.30 11.00
CA PRO A 9 2.33 11.73 12.29
C PRO A 9 3.19 12.70 13.11
N SER A 10 2.95 12.76 14.42
CA SER A 10 3.86 13.42 15.34
C SER A 10 5.04 12.51 15.68
N ASP A 11 6.19 13.13 15.96
CA ASP A 11 7.36 12.45 16.49
C ASP A 11 7.04 11.83 17.88
N PRO A 12 7.25 10.52 18.07
CA PRO A 12 6.92 9.83 19.33
C PRO A 12 7.77 10.29 20.52
N LEU A 13 8.97 10.83 20.28
CA LEU A 13 9.85 11.39 21.30
C LEU A 13 9.61 12.89 21.52
N PHE A 14 9.17 13.60 20.47
CA PHE A 14 8.89 15.03 20.51
C PHE A 14 7.50 15.37 19.95
N PRO A 15 6.40 15.14 20.70
CA PRO A 15 5.03 15.11 20.18
C PRO A 15 4.47 16.42 19.57
N ARG A 16 5.26 17.49 19.57
CA ARG A 16 4.95 18.78 18.92
C ARG A 16 5.71 18.97 17.60
N ARG A 17 6.43 17.96 17.14
CA ARG A 17 7.14 17.94 15.86
C ARG A 17 6.50 16.90 14.97
N VAL A 18 6.63 17.09 13.66
CA VAL A 18 6.36 16.04 12.69
C VAL A 18 7.37 14.91 12.92
N ASP A 19 6.91 13.67 12.77
CA ASP A 19 7.79 12.50 12.72
C ASP A 19 8.96 12.76 11.75
N PRO A 20 10.22 12.50 12.15
CA PRO A 20 11.40 12.75 11.32
C PRO A 20 11.31 12.15 9.91
N HIS A 21 10.63 11.01 9.73
CA HIS A 21 10.43 10.39 8.43
C HIS A 21 9.61 11.29 7.47
N PHE A 22 8.61 12.00 7.99
CA PHE A 22 7.71 12.87 7.21
C PHE A 22 8.10 14.36 7.26
N ALA A 23 9.20 14.71 7.95
CA ALA A 23 9.59 16.10 8.14
C ALA A 23 9.86 16.85 6.81
N TRP A 24 10.41 16.16 5.81
CA TRP A 24 10.66 16.73 4.49
C TRP A 24 9.36 16.90 3.68
N GLU A 25 8.40 15.97 3.79
CA GLU A 25 7.05 16.09 3.20
C GLU A 25 6.29 17.28 3.80
N ALA A 26 6.41 17.50 5.11
CA ALA A 26 5.85 18.68 5.76
C ALA A 26 6.43 19.99 5.18
N GLY A 27 7.71 19.97 4.78
CA GLY A 27 8.35 21.07 4.04
C GLY A 27 7.71 21.27 2.67
N ALA A 28 7.51 20.20 1.91
CA ALA A 28 6.89 20.24 0.58
C ALA A 28 5.43 20.74 0.63
N VAL A 29 4.63 20.28 1.60
CA VAL A 29 3.25 20.76 1.83
C VAL A 29 3.23 22.26 2.07
N ARG A 30 4.14 22.79 2.91
CA ARG A 30 4.25 24.23 3.17
C ARG A 30 4.71 25.00 1.93
N ALA A 31 5.64 24.45 1.15
CA ALA A 31 6.17 25.09 -0.06
C ALA A 31 5.08 25.33 -1.11
N VAL A 32 4.07 24.47 -1.18
CA VAL A 32 2.92 24.62 -2.08
C VAL A 32 1.73 25.38 -1.46
N GLY A 33 1.93 26.00 -0.29
CA GLY A 33 0.95 26.85 0.38
C GLY A 33 -0.05 26.13 1.28
N GLY A 34 0.17 24.84 1.59
CA GLY A 34 -0.62 24.08 2.55
C GLY A 34 -0.16 24.25 4.00
N ASP A 35 -0.96 23.73 4.92
CA ASP A 35 -0.59 23.58 6.32
C ASP A 35 -1.05 22.21 6.86
N HIS A 36 -0.44 21.80 7.96
CA HIS A 36 -0.57 20.46 8.52
C HIS A 36 -0.87 20.49 10.01
N ALA A 37 -1.62 19.49 10.48
CA ALA A 37 -1.77 19.17 11.89
C ALA A 37 -1.08 17.85 12.22
N LEU A 38 -0.91 17.59 13.51
CA LEU A 38 -0.19 16.43 14.01
C LEU A 38 -1.17 15.38 14.58
N LEU A 39 -1.03 14.14 14.09
CA LEU A 39 -1.69 12.95 14.63
C LEU A 39 -0.71 12.19 15.53
N ASP A 40 -1.13 11.89 16.75
CA ASP A 40 -0.39 10.98 17.62
C ASP A 40 -0.67 9.53 17.19
N HIS A 41 0.19 8.98 16.33
CA HIS A 41 -0.02 7.68 15.69
C HIS A 41 0.04 6.53 16.72
N ASP A 42 0.96 6.61 17.69
CA ASP A 42 1.07 5.62 18.76
C ASP A 42 -0.20 5.57 19.63
N ALA A 43 -0.74 6.74 19.99
CA ALA A 43 -2.01 6.81 20.72
C ALA A 43 -3.16 6.19 19.91
N LEU A 44 -3.20 6.45 18.59
CA LEU A 44 -4.20 5.85 17.72
C LEU A 44 -4.09 4.31 17.69
N LEU A 45 -2.87 3.78 17.54
CA LEU A 45 -2.65 2.33 17.52
C LEU A 45 -3.00 1.68 18.86
N ALA A 46 -2.74 2.37 19.97
CA ALA A 46 -3.13 1.96 21.31
C ALA A 46 -4.66 2.05 21.57
N GLY A 47 -5.44 2.61 20.64
CA GLY A 47 -6.89 2.79 20.77
C GLY A 47 -7.32 4.02 21.57
N ASP A 48 -6.40 4.95 21.86
CA ASP A 48 -6.70 6.25 22.47
C ASP A 48 -6.86 7.32 21.37
N VAL A 49 -7.95 7.20 20.62
CA VAL A 49 -8.26 8.11 19.49
C VAL A 49 -8.41 9.57 19.94
N GLU A 50 -8.93 9.82 21.14
CA GLU A 50 -9.07 11.16 21.69
C GLU A 50 -7.70 11.82 21.90
N SER A 51 -6.74 11.09 22.45
CA SER A 51 -5.35 11.57 22.51
C SER A 51 -4.73 11.73 21.13
N ALA A 52 -5.03 10.82 20.20
CA ALA A 52 -4.52 10.82 18.83
C ALA A 52 -4.81 12.14 18.11
N VAL A 53 -6.07 12.59 18.17
CA VAL A 53 -6.55 13.76 17.43
C VAL A 53 -6.49 15.07 18.22
N ARG A 54 -6.02 15.06 19.46
CA ARG A 54 -6.05 16.22 20.38
C ARG A 54 -5.38 17.48 19.82
N ARG A 55 -4.35 17.33 18.99
CA ARG A 55 -3.61 18.44 18.37
C ARG A 55 -4.19 18.88 17.02
N ILE A 56 -5.25 18.22 16.56
CA ILE A 56 -5.94 18.56 15.32
C ILE A 56 -7.08 19.53 15.68
N PRO A 57 -7.05 20.77 15.14
CA PRO A 57 -8.06 21.77 15.44
C PRO A 57 -9.41 21.33 14.87
N ALA A 58 -10.48 21.61 15.61
CA ALA A 58 -11.83 21.52 15.08
C ALA A 58 -12.08 22.67 14.09
N GLY A 59 -12.98 22.44 13.14
CA GLY A 59 -13.30 23.42 12.10
C GLY A 59 -13.96 22.74 10.90
N PRO A 60 -14.39 23.52 9.90
CA PRO A 60 -14.86 22.96 8.64
C PRO A 60 -13.71 22.43 7.79
N GLY A 61 -14.06 21.75 6.71
CA GLY A 61 -13.12 21.38 5.66
C GLY A 61 -12.49 19.99 5.86
N PRO A 62 -12.35 19.21 4.78
CA PRO A 62 -11.84 17.86 4.89
C PRO A 62 -10.30 17.84 5.01
N LEU A 63 -9.76 16.69 5.39
CA LEU A 63 -8.34 16.47 5.64
C LEU A 63 -7.77 15.33 4.80
N TRP A 64 -6.60 15.53 4.20
CA TRP A 64 -5.75 14.43 3.76
C TRP A 64 -5.03 13.83 4.96
N TYR A 65 -4.93 12.51 5.02
CA TYR A 65 -3.92 11.87 5.85
C TYR A 65 -2.67 11.61 4.99
N ARG A 66 -1.49 11.81 5.57
CA ARG A 66 -0.25 11.30 5.01
C ARG A 66 0.62 10.82 6.16
N GLY A 67 0.74 9.50 6.33
CA GLY A 67 1.58 8.93 7.38
C GLY A 67 1.88 7.45 7.22
N TRP A 68 2.09 6.78 8.35
CA TRP A 68 2.28 5.34 8.46
C TRP A 68 0.99 4.56 8.18
N MET A 69 1.10 3.27 7.88
CA MET A 69 -0.07 2.40 7.77
C MET A 69 -0.86 2.37 9.09
N ILE A 70 -2.18 2.39 8.97
CA ILE A 70 -3.12 2.28 10.10
C ILE A 70 -4.00 1.05 9.86
N PRO A 71 -4.18 0.15 10.85
CA PRO A 71 -5.16 -0.94 10.73
C PRO A 71 -6.54 -0.40 10.40
N THR A 72 -7.29 -1.06 9.50
CA THR A 72 -8.57 -0.56 8.99
C THR A 72 -9.58 -0.20 10.08
N ALA A 73 -9.64 -0.98 11.16
CA ALA A 73 -10.47 -0.66 12.34
C ALA A 73 -10.05 0.66 13.01
N ARG A 74 -8.74 0.89 13.22
CA ARG A 74 -8.21 2.14 13.78
C ARG A 74 -8.39 3.32 12.84
N TYR A 75 -8.35 3.09 11.53
CA TYR A 75 -8.62 4.13 10.54
C TYR A 75 -10.10 4.57 10.58
N ALA A 76 -11.03 3.64 10.79
CA ALA A 76 -12.43 3.96 10.99
C ALA A 76 -12.65 4.83 12.25
N GLU A 77 -12.03 4.46 13.37
CA GLU A 77 -12.06 5.26 14.61
C GLU A 77 -11.51 6.67 14.38
N LEU A 78 -10.38 6.79 13.67
CA LEU A 78 -9.80 8.08 13.29
C LEU A 78 -10.76 8.92 12.44
N ALA A 79 -11.37 8.31 11.42
CA ALA A 79 -12.29 9.00 10.52
C ALA A 79 -13.52 9.54 11.27
N GLU A 80 -14.09 8.75 12.18
CA GLU A 80 -15.22 9.15 13.03
C GLU A 80 -14.84 10.30 13.96
N ALA A 81 -13.71 10.19 14.67
CA ALA A 81 -13.25 11.23 15.58
C ALA A 81 -12.97 12.56 14.86
N LEU A 82 -12.41 12.51 13.66
CA LEU A 82 -12.17 13.71 12.84
C LEU A 82 -13.47 14.30 12.27
N ALA A 83 -14.40 13.45 11.82
CA ALA A 83 -15.71 13.90 11.37
C ALA A 83 -16.50 14.60 12.49
N ALA A 84 -16.45 14.08 13.73
CA ALA A 84 -17.05 14.70 14.90
C ALA A 84 -16.47 16.09 15.22
N ARG A 85 -15.23 16.37 14.77
CA ARG A 85 -14.57 17.68 14.88
C ARG A 85 -14.87 18.61 13.70
N GLY A 86 -15.72 18.20 12.76
CA GLY A 86 -16.06 18.92 11.54
C GLY A 86 -15.06 18.74 10.40
N ARG A 87 -14.09 17.82 10.55
CA ARG A 87 -12.89 17.69 9.73
C ARG A 87 -12.79 16.31 9.07
N PRO A 88 -13.78 15.87 8.26
CA PRO A 88 -13.79 14.50 7.72
C PRO A 88 -12.55 14.21 6.87
N LEU A 89 -12.10 12.94 6.84
CA LEU A 89 -11.01 12.53 5.95
C LEU A 89 -11.47 12.50 4.49
N LEU A 90 -10.59 12.93 3.57
CA LEU A 90 -10.84 12.88 2.12
C LEU A 90 -10.89 11.45 1.58
N THR A 91 -10.20 10.53 2.24
CA THR A 91 -10.37 9.10 2.04
C THR A 91 -11.20 8.55 3.21
N GLY A 92 -12.39 8.05 2.89
CA GLY A 92 -13.23 7.38 3.89
C GLY A 92 -12.70 5.98 4.26
N PRO A 93 -13.17 5.38 5.37
CA PRO A 93 -12.72 4.05 5.81
C PRO A 93 -12.86 2.96 4.76
N ASP A 94 -13.97 2.92 4.03
CA ASP A 94 -14.21 1.93 2.97
C ASP A 94 -13.21 2.08 1.81
N ALA A 95 -12.92 3.32 1.40
CA ALA A 95 -11.97 3.60 0.33
C ALA A 95 -10.53 3.28 0.75
N TYR A 96 -10.19 3.56 2.01
CA TYR A 96 -8.90 3.16 2.59
C TYR A 96 -8.76 1.64 2.59
N ALA A 97 -9.72 0.90 3.14
CA ALA A 97 -9.69 -0.57 3.14
C ALA A 97 -9.64 -1.15 1.71
N THR A 98 -10.43 -0.59 0.79
CA THR A 98 -10.48 -1.00 -0.62
C THR A 98 -9.11 -0.89 -1.30
N ALA A 99 -8.38 0.20 -1.07
CA ALA A 99 -7.07 0.43 -1.67
C ALA A 99 -5.91 -0.21 -0.88
N HIS A 100 -6.08 -0.41 0.42
CA HIS A 100 -5.01 -0.84 1.33
C HIS A 100 -4.91 -2.37 1.45
N GLU A 101 -6.04 -3.07 1.44
CA GLU A 101 -6.10 -4.52 1.63
C GLU A 101 -6.40 -5.25 0.31
N LEU A 102 -5.65 -6.32 0.03
CA LEU A 102 -5.73 -7.08 -1.22
C LEU A 102 -7.15 -7.49 -1.63
N PRO A 103 -8.01 -8.04 -0.75
CA PRO A 103 -9.37 -8.39 -1.15
C PRO A 103 -10.20 -7.22 -1.66
N GLY A 104 -9.88 -5.99 -1.24
CA GLY A 104 -10.58 -4.77 -1.63
C GLY A 104 -10.34 -4.39 -3.09
N TRP A 105 -9.12 -4.58 -3.61
CA TRP A 105 -8.77 -4.17 -4.97
C TRP A 105 -8.57 -5.33 -5.96
N TYR A 106 -8.30 -6.55 -5.50
CA TYR A 106 -7.85 -7.67 -6.35
C TYR A 106 -8.77 -7.91 -7.55
N ARG A 107 -10.09 -7.95 -7.34
CA ARG A 107 -11.06 -8.24 -8.41
C ARG A 107 -11.03 -7.21 -9.55
N THR A 108 -10.78 -5.94 -9.23
CA THR A 108 -10.64 -4.88 -10.24
C THR A 108 -9.40 -5.11 -11.10
N PHE A 109 -8.31 -5.64 -10.53
CA PHE A 109 -7.03 -5.82 -11.21
C PHE A 109 -6.75 -7.28 -11.62
N GLU A 110 -7.71 -8.18 -11.51
CA GLU A 110 -7.56 -9.63 -11.72
C GLU A 110 -6.96 -9.98 -13.09
N SER A 111 -7.24 -9.18 -14.13
CA SER A 111 -6.70 -9.37 -15.48
C SER A 111 -5.20 -9.03 -15.61
N VAL A 112 -4.67 -8.17 -14.74
CA VAL A 112 -3.32 -7.61 -14.82
C VAL A 112 -2.46 -7.87 -13.58
N THR A 113 -2.96 -8.63 -12.61
CA THR A 113 -2.24 -9.00 -11.38
C THR A 113 -2.04 -10.52 -11.28
N PRO A 114 -0.96 -11.03 -10.64
CA PRO A 114 -0.80 -12.46 -10.41
C PRO A 114 -1.99 -13.07 -9.67
N ALA A 115 -2.42 -14.23 -10.14
CA ALA A 115 -3.53 -14.96 -9.55
C ALA A 115 -3.30 -15.18 -8.04
N SER A 116 -4.29 -14.82 -7.24
CA SER A 116 -4.22 -14.86 -5.78
C SER A 116 -5.51 -15.47 -5.20
N SER A 117 -5.34 -16.22 -4.12
CA SER A 117 -6.41 -16.71 -3.24
C SER A 117 -6.11 -16.25 -1.81
N TRP A 118 -7.12 -16.10 -0.97
CA TRP A 118 -6.91 -15.62 0.40
C TRP A 118 -7.84 -16.26 1.42
N LEU A 119 -7.37 -16.32 2.67
CA LEU A 119 -8.08 -16.86 3.81
C LEU A 119 -8.14 -15.78 4.91
N PRO A 120 -9.32 -15.34 5.35
CA PRO A 120 -9.45 -14.34 6.41
C PRO A 120 -9.02 -14.87 7.78
N GLY A 121 -8.72 -13.94 8.70
CA GLY A 121 -8.37 -14.26 10.09
C GLY A 121 -6.94 -14.76 10.24
N THR A 122 -6.63 -15.42 11.35
CA THR A 122 -5.28 -15.89 11.70
C THR A 122 -5.16 -17.40 11.82
N ASP A 123 -6.29 -18.12 11.78
CA ASP A 123 -6.37 -19.54 12.04
C ASP A 123 -6.68 -20.30 10.75
N TRP A 124 -5.64 -20.85 10.11
CA TRP A 124 -5.76 -21.59 8.86
C TRP A 124 -5.28 -23.02 9.05
N ASP A 125 -6.21 -23.97 8.99
CA ASP A 125 -5.86 -25.38 9.04
C ASP A 125 -5.38 -25.90 7.67
N ARG A 126 -4.84 -27.12 7.67
CA ARG A 126 -4.35 -27.78 6.46
C ARG A 126 -5.38 -27.84 5.34
N GLN A 127 -6.65 -28.05 5.68
CA GLN A 127 -7.72 -28.19 4.70
C GLN A 127 -7.98 -26.84 4.00
N ALA A 128 -8.00 -25.75 4.76
CA ALA A 128 -8.13 -24.40 4.22
C ALA A 128 -6.94 -24.05 3.32
N LEU A 129 -5.71 -24.40 3.74
CA LEU A 129 -4.50 -24.17 2.93
C LEU A 129 -4.52 -24.98 1.62
N ALA A 130 -4.94 -26.24 1.67
CA ALA A 130 -5.09 -27.08 0.49
C ALA A 130 -6.15 -26.53 -0.47
N ALA A 131 -7.27 -26.01 0.04
CA ALA A 131 -8.31 -25.39 -0.77
C ALA A 131 -7.81 -24.10 -1.45
N ALA A 132 -7.13 -23.21 -0.73
CA ALA A 132 -6.52 -22.01 -1.30
C ALA A 132 -5.47 -22.35 -2.36
N ALA A 133 -4.61 -23.34 -2.10
CA ALA A 133 -3.66 -23.85 -3.09
C ALA A 133 -4.37 -24.39 -4.35
N ALA A 134 -5.49 -25.11 -4.18
CA ALA A 134 -6.27 -25.67 -5.27
C ALA A 134 -6.95 -24.59 -6.14
N GLU A 135 -7.41 -23.47 -5.57
CA GLU A 135 -7.92 -22.32 -6.34
C GLU A 135 -6.87 -21.76 -7.29
N LEU A 136 -5.60 -21.84 -6.92
CA LEU A 136 -4.49 -21.46 -7.78
C LEU A 136 -4.09 -22.55 -8.77
N GLY A 137 -4.62 -23.77 -8.66
CA GLY A 137 -4.32 -24.93 -9.51
C GLY A 137 -3.48 -26.03 -8.84
N GLY A 138 -3.21 -25.91 -7.53
CA GLY A 138 -2.70 -26.98 -6.67
C GLY A 138 -1.24 -27.41 -6.87
N ARG A 139 -0.46 -26.68 -7.68
CA ARG A 139 0.95 -26.97 -7.99
C ARG A 139 1.74 -25.73 -8.38
N GLY A 140 3.06 -25.77 -8.39
CA GLY A 140 3.94 -24.68 -8.83
C GLY A 140 4.10 -23.56 -7.80
N PRO A 141 4.99 -22.58 -8.06
CA PRO A 141 5.46 -21.67 -7.03
C PRO A 141 4.44 -20.60 -6.65
N ALA A 142 4.54 -20.15 -5.41
CA ALA A 142 3.69 -19.11 -4.82
C ALA A 142 4.46 -18.25 -3.80
N VAL A 143 3.88 -17.09 -3.52
CA VAL A 143 4.27 -16.17 -2.45
C VAL A 143 3.17 -16.13 -1.39
N VAL A 144 3.60 -16.07 -0.14
CA VAL A 144 2.81 -15.91 1.07
C VAL A 144 2.92 -14.45 1.51
N LYS A 145 1.79 -13.78 1.69
CA LYS A 145 1.72 -12.43 2.29
C LYS A 145 0.44 -12.28 3.12
N ASP A 146 0.30 -11.20 3.86
CA ASP A 146 -0.98 -10.81 4.43
C ASP A 146 -1.71 -9.88 3.45
N TYR A 147 -2.83 -9.28 3.84
CA TYR A 147 -3.60 -8.43 2.93
C TYR A 147 -2.83 -7.19 2.46
N VAL A 148 -1.74 -6.81 3.15
CA VAL A 148 -0.99 -5.58 2.92
C VAL A 148 0.46 -5.89 2.54
N LYS A 149 1.21 -6.62 3.36
CA LYS A 149 2.67 -6.78 3.29
C LYS A 149 3.13 -8.24 3.34
N SER A 150 4.35 -8.46 2.86
CA SER A 150 5.04 -9.76 2.87
C SER A 150 6.27 -9.76 3.77
N ARG A 151 6.86 -10.94 4.00
CA ARG A 151 8.13 -11.13 4.73
C ARG A 151 9.30 -11.30 3.74
N LYS A 152 9.50 -10.30 2.88
CA LYS A 152 10.47 -10.34 1.76
C LYS A 152 11.92 -10.54 2.19
N HIS A 153 12.29 -10.16 3.42
CA HIS A 153 13.63 -10.37 3.95
C HIS A 153 13.86 -11.82 4.42
N GLU A 154 12.80 -12.51 4.81
CA GLU A 154 12.77 -13.92 5.20
C GLU A 154 12.29 -14.80 4.03
N TRP A 155 12.78 -14.52 2.82
CA TRP A 155 12.23 -15.04 1.56
C TRP A 155 11.98 -16.55 1.56
N ALA A 156 13.00 -17.35 1.89
CA ALA A 156 12.90 -18.81 1.87
C ALA A 156 12.13 -19.40 3.07
N GLU A 157 11.98 -18.62 4.14
CA GLU A 157 11.45 -19.11 5.43
C GLU A 157 9.96 -18.81 5.58
N ALA A 158 9.52 -17.64 5.11
CA ALA A 158 8.22 -17.06 5.46
C ALA A 158 7.53 -16.35 4.29
N CYS A 159 8.03 -16.49 3.06
CA CYS A 159 7.49 -15.77 1.90
C CYS A 159 7.31 -16.66 0.68
N TYR A 160 8.28 -17.49 0.32
CA TYR A 160 8.26 -18.26 -0.92
C TYR A 160 7.95 -19.74 -0.70
N VAL A 161 6.97 -20.25 -1.46
CA VAL A 161 6.61 -21.66 -1.53
C VAL A 161 7.01 -22.18 -2.91
N PRO A 162 7.98 -23.10 -3.02
CA PRO A 162 8.45 -23.59 -4.32
C PRO A 162 7.38 -24.34 -5.13
N ASP A 163 6.52 -25.10 -4.45
CA ASP A 163 5.45 -25.87 -5.09
C ASP A 163 4.24 -26.00 -4.16
N LEU A 164 3.07 -25.51 -4.60
CA LEU A 164 1.81 -25.64 -3.88
C LEU A 164 1.32 -27.10 -3.74
N ALA A 165 1.91 -28.06 -4.46
CA ALA A 165 1.64 -29.48 -4.25
C ALA A 165 2.29 -30.04 -2.97
N ASP A 166 3.34 -29.38 -2.45
CA ASP A 166 3.98 -29.72 -1.18
C ASP A 166 3.28 -28.99 -0.03
N LEU A 167 2.18 -29.57 0.45
CA LEU A 167 1.40 -28.99 1.54
C LEU A 167 2.18 -28.91 2.86
N ASP A 168 3.16 -29.79 3.08
CA ASP A 168 3.99 -29.71 4.29
C ASP A 168 4.91 -28.48 4.22
N ALA A 169 5.48 -28.17 3.04
CA ALA A 169 6.23 -26.94 2.84
C ALA A 169 5.35 -25.70 2.96
N LEU A 170 4.16 -25.73 2.37
CA LEU A 170 3.18 -24.65 2.49
C LEU A 170 2.86 -24.35 3.95
N GLU A 171 2.52 -25.38 4.75
CA GLU A 171 2.23 -25.23 6.18
C GLU A 171 3.42 -24.65 6.97
N ARG A 172 4.64 -25.10 6.69
CA ARG A 172 5.85 -24.57 7.36
C ARG A 172 6.03 -23.08 7.08
N VAL A 173 5.95 -22.68 5.80
CA VAL A 173 6.13 -21.28 5.40
C VAL A 173 5.01 -20.40 5.95
N VAL A 174 3.76 -20.86 5.89
CA VAL A 174 2.60 -20.11 6.42
C VAL A 174 2.66 -19.98 7.94
N SER A 175 3.03 -21.04 8.65
CA SER A 175 3.16 -21.00 10.12
C SER A 175 4.26 -20.02 10.53
N ARG A 176 5.40 -20.05 9.85
CA ARG A 176 6.50 -19.12 10.12
C ARG A 176 6.13 -17.68 9.76
N PHE A 177 5.42 -17.49 8.65
CA PHE A 177 4.88 -16.18 8.27
C PHE A 177 3.95 -15.63 9.36
N ALA A 178 3.00 -16.43 9.84
CA ALA A 178 2.06 -16.04 10.89
C ALA A 178 2.80 -15.68 12.20
N GLU A 179 3.78 -16.50 12.60
CA GLU A 179 4.61 -16.25 13.79
C GLU A 179 5.34 -14.90 13.68
N LEU A 180 6.00 -14.63 12.55
CA LEU A 180 6.75 -13.40 12.35
C LEU A 180 5.84 -12.16 12.25
N GLN A 181 4.63 -12.32 11.71
CA GLN A 181 3.63 -11.26 11.70
C GLN A 181 3.09 -10.96 13.10
N GLY A 182 2.80 -12.00 13.89
CA GLY A 182 2.27 -11.87 15.24
C GLY A 182 1.02 -11.00 15.27
N GLU A 183 0.99 -10.03 16.20
CA GLU A 183 -0.12 -9.08 16.34
C GLU A 183 -0.26 -8.09 15.17
N PHE A 184 0.74 -8.01 14.28
CA PHE A 184 0.75 -7.09 13.13
C PHE A 184 0.26 -7.72 11.83
N LEU A 185 -0.34 -8.91 11.88
CA LEU A 185 -0.95 -9.56 10.73
C LEU A 185 -2.16 -8.75 10.25
N ALA A 186 -2.13 -8.30 8.99
CA ALA A 186 -3.22 -7.53 8.41
C ALA A 186 -4.25 -8.42 7.72
N GLY A 187 -5.43 -8.57 8.33
CA GLY A 187 -6.64 -9.15 7.74
C GLY A 187 -6.63 -10.68 7.60
N GLY A 188 -5.72 -11.24 6.82
CA GLY A 188 -5.68 -12.67 6.51
C GLY A 188 -4.47 -13.10 5.70
N LEU A 189 -4.42 -14.39 5.36
CA LEU A 189 -3.38 -14.98 4.52
C LEU A 189 -3.72 -14.81 3.05
N VAL A 190 -2.71 -14.47 2.24
CA VAL A 190 -2.77 -14.51 0.78
C VAL A 190 -1.76 -15.54 0.28
N LEU A 191 -2.23 -16.45 -0.58
CA LEU A 191 -1.38 -17.20 -1.49
C LEU A 191 -1.46 -16.55 -2.86
N ARG A 192 -0.31 -16.26 -3.45
CA ARG A 192 -0.21 -15.55 -4.72
C ARG A 192 0.74 -16.25 -5.66
N ARG A 193 0.38 -16.39 -6.93
CA ARG A 193 1.29 -16.97 -7.93
C ARG A 193 2.59 -16.18 -8.02
N PHE A 194 3.69 -16.89 -7.94
CA PHE A 194 5.01 -16.32 -8.22
C PHE A 194 5.19 -16.23 -9.74
N GLU A 195 5.46 -15.02 -10.22
CA GLU A 195 5.75 -14.75 -11.63
C GLU A 195 7.16 -14.17 -11.76
N PRO A 196 7.97 -14.60 -12.76
CA PRO A 196 9.25 -13.99 -13.02
C PRO A 196 9.07 -12.63 -13.73
N PHE A 197 9.75 -11.61 -13.24
CA PHE A 197 9.81 -10.27 -13.85
C PHE A 197 11.18 -9.99 -14.46
N VAL A 198 11.24 -9.02 -15.37
CA VAL A 198 12.52 -8.50 -15.89
C VAL A 198 13.36 -8.00 -14.72
N ARG A 199 14.66 -8.33 -14.71
CA ARG A 199 15.59 -7.91 -13.68
C ARG A 199 16.45 -6.76 -14.16
N ALA A 200 16.61 -5.74 -13.32
CA ALA A 200 17.59 -4.69 -13.51
C ALA A 200 19.01 -5.19 -13.19
N ALA A 201 20.01 -4.33 -13.41
CA ALA A 201 21.42 -4.66 -13.20
C ALA A 201 21.77 -5.04 -11.75
N ASP A 202 20.97 -4.58 -10.78
CA ASP A 202 21.12 -4.91 -9.36
C ASP A 202 20.43 -6.23 -8.96
N GLY A 203 19.82 -6.93 -9.93
CA GLY A 203 19.10 -8.19 -9.71
C GLY A 203 17.67 -8.04 -9.18
N ARG A 204 17.21 -6.81 -8.91
CA ARG A 204 15.82 -6.54 -8.52
C ARG A 204 14.92 -6.46 -9.74
N ALA A 205 13.61 -6.61 -9.54
CA ALA A 205 12.67 -6.48 -10.65
C ALA A 205 12.64 -5.03 -11.18
N GLU A 206 12.41 -4.89 -12.49
CA GLU A 206 12.08 -3.60 -13.11
C GLU A 206 10.69 -3.16 -12.68
N GLU A 207 10.64 -2.29 -11.67
CA GLU A 207 9.42 -1.84 -11.03
C GLU A 207 9.33 -0.31 -10.99
N ALA A 208 8.15 0.21 -11.34
CA ALA A 208 7.78 1.60 -11.15
C ALA A 208 6.58 1.70 -10.20
N ARG A 209 6.57 2.75 -9.38
CA ARG A 209 5.41 3.15 -8.60
C ARG A 209 4.73 4.32 -9.28
N VAL A 210 3.43 4.18 -9.51
CA VAL A 210 2.58 5.25 -10.04
C VAL A 210 1.64 5.69 -8.93
N TRP A 211 1.55 7.00 -8.73
CA TRP A 211 0.60 7.64 -7.84
C TRP A 211 -0.54 8.20 -8.66
N TRP A 212 -1.76 7.93 -8.22
CA TRP A 212 -2.99 8.28 -8.91
C TRP A 212 -3.86 9.15 -8.02
N LEU A 213 -4.43 10.21 -8.59
CA LEU A 213 -5.46 11.02 -7.96
C LEU A 213 -6.69 11.04 -8.87
N ASP A 214 -7.84 10.63 -8.34
CA ASP A 214 -9.12 10.57 -9.03
C ASP A 214 -9.03 9.87 -10.40
N GLY A 215 -8.21 8.82 -10.48
CA GLY A 215 -8.00 8.01 -11.69
C GLY A 215 -6.94 8.54 -12.67
N GLU A 216 -6.28 9.65 -12.36
CA GLU A 216 -5.21 10.24 -13.19
C GLU A 216 -3.82 10.04 -12.55
N PRO A 217 -2.80 9.64 -13.30
CA PRO A 217 -1.44 9.52 -12.77
C PRO A 217 -0.88 10.92 -12.53
N VAL A 218 -0.49 11.19 -11.29
CA VAL A 218 0.07 12.47 -10.85
C VAL A 218 1.57 12.40 -10.61
N LEU A 219 2.11 11.21 -10.37
CA LEU A 219 3.53 10.99 -10.21
C LEU A 219 3.91 9.56 -10.65
N VAL A 220 5.00 9.45 -11.41
CA VAL A 220 5.64 8.17 -11.73
C VAL A 220 7.07 8.23 -11.20
N GLY A 221 7.47 7.22 -10.43
CA GLY A 221 8.80 7.15 -9.84
C GLY A 221 9.31 5.72 -9.70
N PRO A 222 10.57 5.55 -9.30
CA PRO A 222 11.11 4.23 -9.00
C PRO A 222 10.36 3.62 -7.81
N HIS A 223 10.28 2.29 -7.76
CA HIS A 223 9.84 1.62 -6.54
C HIS A 223 10.81 1.93 -5.38
N PRO A 224 10.36 2.15 -4.13
CA PRO A 224 11.24 2.50 -3.00
C PRO A 224 12.35 1.50 -2.72
N ASP A 225 12.12 0.20 -2.99
CA ASP A 225 13.18 -0.81 -2.88
C ASP A 225 14.22 -0.70 -4.00
N SER A 226 13.96 -0.02 -5.11
CA SER A 226 14.86 0.06 -6.26
C SER A 226 15.01 1.51 -6.74
N PRO A 227 15.46 2.45 -5.90
CA PRO A 227 15.41 3.89 -6.19
C PRO A 227 16.27 4.32 -7.38
N ALA A 228 17.28 3.51 -7.74
CA ALA A 228 18.12 3.73 -8.92
C ALA A 228 17.45 3.28 -10.23
N ASN A 229 16.40 2.45 -10.16
CA ASN A 229 15.76 1.85 -11.31
C ASN A 229 14.57 2.69 -11.77
N ARG A 230 14.81 3.59 -12.74
CA ARG A 230 13.79 4.49 -13.28
C ARG A 230 13.29 3.95 -14.61
N VAL A 231 12.10 3.37 -14.58
CA VAL A 231 11.40 2.85 -15.75
C VAL A 231 10.08 3.57 -15.95
N GLU A 232 9.66 3.69 -17.20
CA GLU A 232 8.38 4.31 -17.56
C GLU A 232 7.39 3.23 -17.99
N PRO A 233 6.37 2.92 -17.17
CA PRO A 233 5.39 1.91 -17.50
C PRO A 233 4.34 2.39 -18.51
N ASP A 234 3.89 1.48 -19.37
CA ASP A 234 2.69 1.72 -20.17
C ASP A 234 1.46 1.56 -19.27
N LEU A 235 0.70 2.66 -19.14
CA LEU A 235 -0.46 2.76 -18.25
C LEU A 235 -1.78 2.44 -18.96
N THR A 236 -1.76 2.07 -20.24
CA THR A 236 -2.96 1.90 -21.06
C THR A 236 -3.93 0.86 -20.48
N GLU A 237 -3.43 -0.29 -20.01
CA GLU A 237 -4.26 -1.34 -19.39
C GLU A 237 -4.65 -1.02 -17.94
N VAL A 238 -3.80 -0.28 -17.21
CA VAL A 238 -3.96 -0.04 -15.76
C VAL A 238 -4.90 1.12 -15.46
N ARG A 239 -4.82 2.21 -16.24
CA ARG A 239 -5.61 3.43 -16.06
C ARG A 239 -7.14 3.20 -15.96
N PRO A 240 -7.79 2.43 -16.86
CA PRO A 240 -9.23 2.19 -16.73
C PRO A 240 -9.58 1.41 -15.45
N LEU A 241 -8.70 0.53 -14.97
CA LEU A 241 -8.91 -0.25 -13.75
C LEU A 241 -8.78 0.64 -12.50
N VAL A 242 -7.84 1.58 -12.47
CA VAL A 242 -7.74 2.56 -11.39
C VAL A 242 -9.00 3.44 -11.32
N ARG A 243 -9.52 3.89 -12.47
CA ARG A 243 -10.80 4.62 -12.51
C ARG A 243 -11.97 3.75 -12.04
N GLN A 244 -11.98 2.46 -12.37
CA GLN A 244 -13.00 1.52 -11.91
C GLN A 244 -12.91 1.25 -10.40
N LEU A 245 -11.70 1.20 -9.82
CA LEU A 245 -11.50 1.06 -8.37
C LEU A 245 -12.19 2.18 -7.60
N GLY A 246 -12.18 3.40 -8.15
CA GLY A 246 -12.92 4.54 -7.60
C GLY A 246 -12.33 5.15 -6.33
N CYS A 247 -11.20 4.64 -5.84
CA CYS A 247 -10.46 5.25 -4.73
C CYS A 247 -9.73 6.52 -5.20
N ARG A 248 -9.86 7.60 -4.41
CA ARG A 248 -9.34 8.92 -4.79
C ARG A 248 -7.84 8.95 -4.90
N PHE A 249 -7.13 8.46 -3.88
CA PHE A 249 -5.68 8.56 -3.83
C PHE A 249 -5.03 7.20 -3.60
N VAL A 250 -4.43 6.64 -4.65
CA VAL A 250 -3.87 5.30 -4.64
C VAL A 250 -2.51 5.24 -5.31
N THR A 251 -1.76 4.18 -5.04
CA THR A 251 -0.56 3.81 -5.76
C THR A 251 -0.75 2.48 -6.47
N THR A 252 -0.02 2.29 -7.56
CA THR A 252 0.15 0.98 -8.19
C THR A 252 1.63 0.70 -8.40
N ASP A 253 2.10 -0.45 -7.93
CA ASP A 253 3.44 -0.96 -8.23
C ASP A 253 3.37 -1.85 -9.47
N LEU A 254 4.12 -1.47 -10.51
CA LEU A 254 4.07 -2.10 -11.82
C LEU A 254 5.42 -2.75 -12.11
N ALA A 255 5.43 -4.07 -12.26
CA ALA A 255 6.60 -4.84 -12.65
C ALA A 255 6.57 -5.20 -14.14
N ARG A 256 7.71 -5.10 -14.81
CA ARG A 256 7.81 -5.44 -16.23
C ARG A 256 7.85 -6.95 -16.42
N LEU A 257 6.94 -7.47 -17.26
CA LEU A 257 6.95 -8.86 -17.69
C LEU A 257 8.07 -9.11 -18.73
N PRO A 258 8.69 -10.30 -18.72
CA PRO A 258 9.54 -10.74 -19.82
C PRO A 258 8.73 -10.78 -21.12
N GLY A 259 9.22 -10.12 -22.17
CA GLY A 259 8.59 -10.11 -23.51
C GLY A 259 9.40 -10.93 -24.52
N PRO A 260 8.80 -11.34 -25.65
CA PRO A 260 9.55 -11.85 -26.79
C PRO A 260 10.32 -10.68 -27.42
N ASN A 261 11.63 -10.62 -27.15
CA ASN A 261 12.56 -9.56 -27.57
C ASN A 261 12.15 -8.13 -27.15
N SER A 262 12.88 -7.58 -26.17
CA SER A 262 12.83 -6.19 -25.69
C SER A 262 13.10 -5.11 -26.77
N ALA A 263 13.27 -5.49 -28.03
CA ALA A 263 13.55 -4.61 -29.16
C ALA A 263 12.30 -4.24 -30.02
N ASP A 264 11.20 -4.99 -29.94
CA ASP A 264 10.12 -4.90 -30.97
C ASP A 264 8.75 -4.40 -30.43
N GLY A 265 8.65 -3.95 -29.18
CA GLY A 265 7.41 -3.36 -28.67
C GLY A 265 7.46 -2.91 -27.20
N PRO A 266 6.45 -2.16 -26.72
CA PRO A 266 6.35 -1.81 -25.31
C PRO A 266 6.23 -3.09 -24.47
N GLY A 267 7.05 -3.19 -23.42
CA GLY A 267 6.96 -4.31 -22.49
C GLY A 267 5.60 -4.32 -21.80
N ARG A 268 5.05 -5.50 -21.53
CA ARG A 268 3.82 -5.63 -20.75
C ARG A 268 4.11 -5.44 -19.27
N TRP A 269 3.15 -4.86 -18.54
CA TRP A 269 3.29 -4.54 -17.13
C TRP A 269 2.30 -5.34 -16.29
N ARG A 270 2.75 -5.71 -15.10
CA ARG A 270 1.97 -6.48 -14.12
C ARG A 270 1.76 -5.63 -12.88
N VAL A 271 0.52 -5.53 -12.41
CA VAL A 271 0.21 -4.88 -11.13
C VAL A 271 0.62 -5.81 -10.00
N VAL A 272 1.72 -5.47 -9.34
CA VAL A 272 2.23 -6.19 -8.17
C VAL A 272 1.41 -5.81 -6.94
N GLU A 273 1.18 -4.53 -6.73
CA GLU A 273 0.46 -4.04 -5.57
C GLU A 273 -0.38 -2.82 -5.94
N VAL A 274 -1.54 -2.70 -5.29
CA VAL A 274 -2.29 -1.47 -5.17
C VAL A 274 -2.22 -1.08 -3.71
N GLY A 275 -1.92 0.19 -3.44
CA GLY A 275 -1.85 0.72 -2.08
C GLY A 275 -2.65 2.01 -1.95
N ASP A 276 -3.06 2.34 -0.74
CA ASP A 276 -3.57 3.67 -0.44
C ASP A 276 -2.42 4.70 -0.49
N GLY A 277 -2.62 5.78 -1.24
CA GLY A 277 -1.58 6.80 -1.44
C GLY A 277 -1.19 7.49 -0.13
N GLN A 278 -2.11 7.56 0.84
CA GLN A 278 -1.88 8.19 2.13
C GLN A 278 -0.84 7.48 2.99
N VAL A 279 -0.45 6.25 2.64
CA VAL A 279 0.49 5.42 3.41
C VAL A 279 1.61 4.78 2.57
N SER A 280 1.61 5.01 1.26
CA SER A 280 2.65 4.52 0.35
C SER A 280 3.94 5.35 0.40
N GLU A 281 5.10 4.76 0.64
CA GLU A 281 6.37 5.52 0.69
C GLU A 281 6.64 6.30 -0.61
N LEU A 282 7.04 7.57 -0.47
CA LEU A 282 7.44 8.42 -1.58
C LEU A 282 8.90 8.15 -1.98
N PRO A 283 9.19 8.00 -3.28
CA PRO A 283 10.55 7.75 -3.73
C PRO A 283 11.46 8.95 -3.50
N SER A 284 12.70 8.69 -3.08
CA SER A 284 13.72 9.72 -2.94
C SER A 284 14.14 10.29 -4.31
N GLY A 285 14.42 11.60 -4.36
CA GLY A 285 14.87 12.27 -5.58
C GLY A 285 13.78 12.33 -6.67
N VAL A 286 12.52 12.46 -6.27
CA VAL A 286 11.39 12.74 -7.16
C VAL A 286 10.75 14.06 -6.72
N ASP A 287 10.27 14.85 -7.68
CA ASP A 287 9.58 16.10 -7.40
C ASP A 287 8.17 15.80 -6.85
N VAL A 288 8.06 15.76 -5.52
CA VAL A 288 6.79 15.54 -4.82
C VAL A 288 5.99 16.83 -4.63
N GLU A 289 6.54 18.00 -4.94
CA GLU A 289 5.77 19.25 -4.85
C GLU A 289 4.60 19.23 -5.84
N ALA A 290 4.80 18.65 -7.03
CA ALA A 290 3.73 18.45 -8.01
C ALA A 290 2.59 17.59 -7.44
N LEU A 291 2.92 16.53 -6.71
CA LEU A 291 1.95 15.66 -6.03
C LEU A 291 1.16 16.45 -4.98
N PHE A 292 1.84 17.10 -4.02
CA PHE A 292 1.16 17.85 -2.97
C PHE A 292 0.36 19.04 -3.51
N ARG A 293 0.86 19.74 -4.52
CA ARG A 293 0.12 20.82 -5.18
C ARG A 293 -1.19 20.31 -5.79
N THR A 294 -1.19 19.08 -6.31
CA THR A 294 -2.39 18.49 -6.89
C THR A 294 -3.36 18.05 -5.79
N LEU A 295 -2.87 17.38 -4.74
CA LEU A 295 -3.67 16.98 -3.58
C LEU A 295 -4.37 18.16 -2.89
N LEU A 296 -3.66 19.28 -2.70
CA LEU A 296 -4.21 20.46 -2.03
C LEU A 296 -5.21 21.27 -2.86
N LYS A 297 -5.32 20.99 -4.16
CA LYS A 297 -6.30 21.62 -5.07
C LYS A 297 -7.56 20.79 -5.28
N ALA A 298 -7.56 19.53 -4.85
CA ALA A 298 -8.58 18.52 -5.13
C ALA A 298 -9.71 18.45 -4.09
#